data_AF-A0A094L1A8-F1
#
_entry.id   AF-A0A094L1A8-F1
#
_cell.length_a   1.000
_cell.length_b   1.000
_cell.length_c   1.000
_cell.angle_alpha   90.00
_cell.angle_beta   90.00
_cell.angle_gamma   90.00
#
_symmetry.space_group_name_H-M   'P 1'
#
loop_
_entity.id
_entity.type
_entity.pdbx_description
1 polymer ?
#
loop_
_entity_poly.entity_id
_entity_poly.type
_entity_poly.pdbx_seq_one_letter_code
_entity_poly.pdbx_strand_id
1 'polypeptide(L)'
;MLPEDKMPEAEVTLRLAISLIESDHVVGDIQAAIDGAQVKTGSTIHFPIVEFLNAHGWESTEQREQWQAKYSNKKYSASIIIHSSSGEGDLVADLKSGQRLRVESKKGPLKRSKSSQEYPLIREAIGQLITVEHAEESDVLAVAVPKSEKFDALAEQWRIRPLMKSTGLHIITVGRDNSISGLSDVGI
;
A
#
# COMPACT_ATOMS: atom_id res chain seq x y z
N MET A 1 -15.17 11.60 -6.08
CA MET A 1 -14.40 12.36 -5.08
C MET A 1 -14.03 11.39 -3.97
N LEU A 2 -12.76 11.35 -3.54
CA LEU A 2 -12.32 10.46 -2.46
C LEU A 2 -12.86 10.94 -1.11
N PRO A 3 -13.16 10.04 -0.15
CA PRO A 3 -13.71 10.43 1.14
C PRO A 3 -12.71 11.30 1.92
N GLU A 4 -13.15 12.41 2.51
CA GLU A 4 -12.23 13.35 3.19
C GLU A 4 -11.69 12.83 4.53
N ASP A 5 -12.45 11.96 5.21
CA ASP A 5 -12.22 11.55 6.59
C ASP A 5 -11.56 10.17 6.74
N LYS A 6 -11.41 9.44 5.63
CA LYS A 6 -10.77 8.13 5.57
C LYS A 6 -10.02 7.94 4.26
N MET A 7 -9.06 7.03 4.25
CA MET A 7 -8.37 6.58 3.05
C MET A 7 -8.78 5.12 2.77
N PRO A 8 -9.33 4.81 1.58
CA PRO A 8 -9.58 3.43 1.14
C PRO A 8 -8.28 2.62 1.02
N GLU A 9 -8.40 1.29 1.07
CA GLU A 9 -7.27 0.36 1.04
C GLU A 9 -6.49 0.46 -0.28
N ALA A 10 -7.20 0.40 -1.40
CA ALA A 10 -6.64 0.63 -2.72
C ALA A 10 -5.95 2.00 -2.87
N GLU A 11 -6.41 3.04 -2.14
CA GLU A 11 -5.73 4.34 -2.11
C GLU A 11 -4.37 4.22 -1.40
N VAL A 12 -4.29 3.52 -0.26
CA VAL A 12 -3.03 3.26 0.46
C VAL A 12 -2.03 2.53 -0.42
N THR A 13 -2.46 1.41 -1.03
CA THR A 13 -1.63 0.57 -1.90
C THR A 13 -1.06 1.36 -3.07
N LEU A 14 -1.91 2.09 -3.81
CA LEU A 14 -1.47 2.80 -5.01
C LEU A 14 -0.62 4.03 -4.68
N ARG A 15 -0.89 4.73 -3.58
CA ARG A 15 -0.03 5.84 -3.15
C ARG A 15 1.35 5.36 -2.74
N LEU A 16 1.45 4.20 -2.08
CA LEU A 16 2.73 3.58 -1.77
C LEU A 16 3.48 3.22 -3.05
N ALA A 17 2.81 2.57 -4.01
CA ALA A 17 3.41 2.24 -5.31
C ALA A 17 3.95 3.49 -6.03
N ILE A 18 3.15 4.56 -6.09
CA ILE A 18 3.56 5.85 -6.67
C ILE A 18 4.79 6.37 -5.92
N SER A 19 4.74 6.50 -4.60
CA SER A 19 5.86 7.02 -3.80
C SER A 19 7.17 6.27 -4.04
N LEU A 20 7.12 4.94 -4.10
CA LEU A 20 8.29 4.09 -4.30
C LEU A 20 8.91 4.29 -5.69
N ILE A 21 8.08 4.45 -6.73
CA ILE A 21 8.57 4.70 -8.09
C ILE A 21 9.09 6.14 -8.24
N GLU A 22 8.34 7.13 -7.79
CA GLU A 22 8.71 8.55 -7.95
C GLU A 22 9.97 8.92 -7.16
N SER A 23 10.26 8.20 -6.08
CA SER A 23 11.47 8.35 -5.27
C SER A 23 12.61 7.41 -5.70
N ASP A 24 12.46 6.72 -6.83
CA ASP A 24 13.50 5.89 -7.44
C ASP A 24 13.99 4.73 -6.54
N HIS A 25 13.09 4.13 -5.75
CA HIS A 25 13.41 3.05 -4.81
C HIS A 25 13.24 1.64 -5.37
N VAL A 26 12.70 1.48 -6.58
CA VAL A 26 12.43 0.18 -7.21
C VAL A 26 13.27 -0.06 -8.47
N VAL A 27 13.50 -1.33 -8.78
CA VAL A 27 14.25 -1.76 -9.98
C VAL A 27 13.35 -1.96 -11.19
N GLY A 28 12.06 -2.29 -10.97
CA GLY A 28 11.13 -2.65 -12.02
C GLY A 28 9.68 -2.36 -11.66
N ASP A 29 8.76 -3.04 -12.34
CA ASP A 29 7.33 -2.88 -12.15
C ASP A 29 6.90 -3.34 -10.74
N ILE A 30 5.97 -2.59 -10.14
CA ILE A 30 5.35 -2.94 -8.86
C ILE A 30 4.07 -3.72 -9.13
N GLN A 31 3.88 -4.85 -8.44
CA GLN A 31 2.62 -5.58 -8.44
C GLN A 31 1.70 -5.03 -7.35
N ALA A 32 0.45 -4.75 -7.71
CA ALA A 32 -0.58 -4.31 -6.78
C ALA A 32 -1.79 -5.25 -6.87
N ALA A 33 -1.99 -6.06 -5.83
CA ALA A 33 -3.16 -6.91 -5.69
C ALA A 33 -4.30 -6.08 -5.08
N ILE A 34 -5.40 -5.96 -5.81
CA ILE A 34 -6.58 -5.21 -5.38
C ILE A 34 -7.82 -6.08 -5.64
N ASP A 35 -8.70 -6.19 -4.65
CA ASP A 35 -9.97 -6.91 -4.79
C ASP A 35 -11.01 -6.01 -5.49
N GLY A 36 -11.79 -6.58 -6.41
CA GLY A 36 -12.93 -5.90 -7.00
C GLY A 36 -13.90 -5.32 -5.96
N ALA A 37 -14.06 -5.94 -4.79
CA ALA A 37 -14.86 -5.40 -3.69
C ALA A 37 -14.28 -4.11 -3.08
N GLN A 38 -12.96 -3.90 -3.16
CA GLN A 38 -12.33 -2.62 -2.76
C GLN A 38 -12.59 -1.51 -3.78
N VAL A 39 -12.94 -1.86 -5.03
CA VAL A 39 -13.21 -0.92 -6.13
C VAL A 39 -14.69 -0.61 -6.23
N LYS A 40 -15.54 -1.65 -6.31
CA LYS A 40 -16.99 -1.51 -6.52
C LYS A 40 -17.75 -2.72 -5.98
N THR A 41 -18.83 -2.46 -5.24
CA THR A 41 -19.82 -3.50 -4.86
C THR A 41 -21.21 -3.07 -5.30
N GLY A 42 -21.87 -3.87 -6.14
CA GLY A 42 -23.16 -3.50 -6.72
C GLY A 42 -23.05 -2.21 -7.52
N SER A 43 -23.80 -1.18 -7.12
CA SER A 43 -23.74 0.17 -7.74
C SER A 43 -22.76 1.13 -7.06
N THR A 44 -22.23 0.79 -5.88
CA THR A 44 -21.37 1.68 -5.10
C THR A 44 -19.91 1.54 -5.54
N ILE A 45 -19.33 2.65 -6.01
CA ILE A 45 -17.89 2.76 -6.26
C ILE A 45 -17.21 3.16 -4.94
N HIS A 46 -16.33 2.31 -4.43
CA HIS A 46 -15.55 2.55 -3.21
C HIS A 46 -14.26 3.30 -3.51
N PHE A 47 -13.62 2.99 -4.64
CA PHE A 47 -12.40 3.65 -5.06
C PHE A 47 -12.27 3.67 -6.60
N PRO A 48 -12.28 4.85 -7.24
CA PRO A 48 -12.19 4.99 -8.69
C PRO A 48 -10.72 4.93 -9.17
N ILE A 49 -10.18 3.71 -9.36
CA ILE A 49 -8.75 3.48 -9.69
C ILE A 49 -8.31 4.23 -10.94
N VAL A 50 -9.07 4.13 -12.04
CA VAL A 50 -8.68 4.69 -13.33
C VAL A 50 -8.57 6.21 -13.23
N GLU A 51 -9.59 6.85 -12.66
CA GLU A 51 -9.62 8.29 -12.45
C GLU A 51 -8.51 8.75 -11.49
N PHE A 52 -8.26 7.97 -10.43
CA PHE A 52 -7.18 8.26 -9.48
C PHE A 52 -5.81 8.22 -10.16
N LEU A 53 -5.49 7.16 -10.89
CA LEU A 53 -4.19 6.99 -11.55
C LEU A 53 -3.98 8.01 -12.67
N ASN A 54 -5.01 8.25 -13.49
CA ASN A 54 -4.97 9.27 -14.54
C ASN A 54 -4.71 10.66 -13.95
N ALA A 55 -5.31 11.00 -12.81
CA ALA A 55 -5.05 12.27 -12.12
C ALA A 55 -3.60 12.40 -11.61
N HIS A 56 -2.89 11.29 -11.42
CA HIS A 56 -1.47 11.25 -11.06
C HIS A 56 -0.54 11.01 -12.27
N GLY A 57 -1.07 11.03 -13.50
CA GLY A 57 -0.30 10.83 -14.74
C GLY A 57 0.10 9.37 -15.02
N TRP A 58 -0.56 8.42 -14.36
CA TRP A 58 -0.40 6.99 -14.58
C TRP A 58 -1.52 6.52 -15.51
N GLU A 59 -1.16 6.21 -16.75
CA GLU A 59 -2.10 5.90 -17.83
C GLU A 59 -1.91 4.44 -18.28
N SER A 60 -2.99 3.83 -18.79
CA SER A 60 -2.94 2.51 -19.41
C SER A 60 -3.55 2.57 -20.81
N THR A 61 -2.92 1.91 -21.77
CA THR A 61 -3.44 1.78 -23.14
C THR A 61 -4.62 0.82 -23.23
N GLU A 62 -4.85 0.03 -22.18
CA GLU A 62 -5.90 -1.00 -22.07
C GLU A 62 -7.14 -0.49 -21.30
N GLN A 63 -7.20 0.81 -20.98
CA GLN A 63 -8.23 1.48 -20.16
C GLN A 63 -9.69 1.36 -20.61
N ARG A 64 -10.01 0.58 -21.64
CA ARG A 64 -11.32 0.67 -22.29
C ARG A 64 -12.46 0.09 -21.47
N GLU A 65 -12.24 -0.89 -20.58
CA GLU A 65 -13.35 -1.48 -19.77
C GLU A 65 -13.00 -1.99 -18.36
N GLN A 66 -11.71 -2.11 -18.01
CA GLN A 66 -11.29 -2.75 -16.75
C GLN A 66 -10.20 -1.93 -16.04
N TRP A 67 -10.25 -1.91 -14.71
CA TRP A 67 -9.28 -1.18 -13.90
C TRP A 67 -8.00 -2.00 -13.64
N GLN A 68 -8.05 -3.32 -13.83
CA GLN A 68 -6.88 -4.20 -13.86
C GLN A 68 -6.12 -3.97 -15.16
N ALA A 69 -4.90 -3.44 -15.05
CA ALA A 69 -4.04 -3.20 -16.19
C ALA A 69 -2.61 -2.87 -15.73
N LYS A 70 -1.70 -2.77 -16.68
CA LYS A 70 -0.41 -2.10 -16.50
C LYS A 70 -0.58 -0.59 -16.70
N TYR A 71 -0.29 0.20 -15.68
CA TYR A 71 -0.28 1.66 -15.71
C TYR A 71 1.15 2.19 -15.77
N SER A 72 1.42 3.05 -16.73
CA SER A 72 2.75 3.61 -16.97
C SER A 72 2.69 5.13 -16.91
N ASN A 73 3.82 5.74 -16.53
CA ASN A 73 4.00 7.19 -16.49
C ASN A 73 5.25 7.53 -17.30
N LYS A 74 5.14 8.46 -18.24
CA LYS A 74 6.22 8.81 -19.19
C LYS A 74 7.52 9.28 -18.52
N LYS A 75 7.46 9.67 -17.24
CA LYS A 75 8.61 10.11 -16.45
C LYS A 75 9.45 8.96 -15.89
N TYR A 76 8.88 7.76 -15.76
CA TYR A 76 9.49 6.64 -15.04
C TYR A 76 9.51 5.39 -15.92
N SER A 77 10.53 4.55 -15.76
CA SER A 77 10.63 3.27 -16.47
C SER A 77 9.78 2.17 -15.84
N ALA A 78 9.59 2.24 -14.52
CA ALA A 78 8.74 1.32 -13.77
C ALA A 78 7.25 1.64 -13.97
N SER A 79 6.43 0.59 -13.95
CA SER A 79 4.97 0.66 -14.04
C SER A 79 4.30 0.09 -12.78
N ILE A 80 3.01 0.38 -12.63
CA ILE A 80 2.15 -0.25 -11.63
C ILE A 80 1.29 -1.28 -12.35
N ILE A 81 1.42 -2.56 -12.00
CA ILE A 81 0.61 -3.65 -12.54
C ILE A 81 -0.47 -4.00 -11.53
N ILE A 82 -1.72 -3.72 -11.88
CA ILE A 82 -2.87 -3.97 -11.02
C ILE A 82 -3.54 -5.28 -11.43
N HIS A 83 -3.67 -6.20 -10.47
CA HIS A 83 -4.34 -7.50 -10.64
C HIS A 83 -5.23 -7.82 -9.42
N SER A 84 -5.97 -8.93 -9.49
CA SER A 84 -6.85 -9.40 -8.42
C SER A 84 -6.49 -10.78 -7.87
N SER A 85 -5.29 -11.29 -8.17
CA SER A 85 -4.74 -12.51 -7.57
C SER A 85 -4.56 -12.36 -6.07
N SER A 86 -4.97 -13.37 -5.30
CA SER A 86 -4.78 -13.45 -3.85
C SER A 86 -3.44 -14.13 -3.49
N GLY A 87 -3.00 -13.99 -2.24
CA GLY A 87 -1.93 -14.84 -1.67
C GLY A 87 -0.52 -14.23 -1.70
N GLU A 88 -0.35 -13.04 -2.29
CA GLU A 88 0.95 -12.36 -2.40
C GLU A 88 1.07 -11.11 -1.49
N GLY A 89 -0.03 -10.63 -0.91
CA GLY A 89 -0.10 -9.31 -0.28
C GLY A 89 -0.51 -8.21 -1.28
N ASP A 90 -0.94 -7.07 -0.76
CA ASP A 90 -1.50 -5.98 -1.57
C ASP A 90 -0.48 -5.28 -2.48
N LEU A 91 0.80 -5.27 -2.09
CA LEU A 91 1.88 -4.70 -2.92
C LEU A 91 3.16 -5.54 -2.81
N VAL A 92 3.77 -5.81 -3.97
CA VAL A 92 5.08 -6.46 -4.09
C VAL A 92 5.99 -5.62 -4.98
N ALA A 93 7.20 -5.32 -4.50
CA ALA A 93 8.17 -4.52 -5.22
C ALA A 93 9.61 -5.01 -5.00
N ASP A 94 10.36 -5.16 -6.08
CA ASP A 94 11.81 -5.39 -6.00
C ASP A 94 12.52 -4.04 -5.79
N LEU A 95 13.11 -3.86 -4.60
CA LEU A 95 13.78 -2.64 -4.18
C LEU A 95 15.19 -2.55 -4.75
N LYS A 96 15.69 -1.32 -4.93
CA LYS A 96 17.08 -1.08 -5.32
C LYS A 96 18.11 -1.56 -4.30
N SER A 97 17.70 -1.78 -3.04
CA SER A 97 18.54 -2.42 -2.02
C SER A 97 18.83 -3.90 -2.32
N GLY A 98 18.15 -4.50 -3.30
CA GLY A 98 18.22 -5.92 -3.64
C GLY A 98 17.24 -6.79 -2.85
N GLN A 99 16.44 -6.18 -1.97
CA GLN A 99 15.40 -6.87 -1.20
C GLN A 99 14.05 -6.77 -1.93
N ARG A 100 13.18 -7.76 -1.70
CA ARG A 100 11.79 -7.71 -2.13
C ARG A 100 10.91 -7.20 -0.99
N LEU A 101 10.17 -6.14 -1.23
CA LEU A 101 9.18 -5.59 -0.30
C LEU A 101 7.83 -6.26 -0.56
N ARG A 102 7.19 -6.75 0.51
CA ARG A 102 5.83 -7.29 0.49
C ARG A 102 4.98 -6.60 1.53
N VAL A 103 3.83 -6.09 1.10
CA VAL A 103 3.01 -5.19 1.92
C VAL A 103 1.59 -5.67 2.03
N GLU A 104 1.06 -5.70 3.26
CA GLU A 104 -0.38 -5.77 3.52
C GLU A 104 -0.89 -4.36 3.83
N SER A 105 -1.83 -3.85 3.04
CA SER A 105 -2.39 -2.51 3.20
C SER A 105 -3.71 -2.56 3.95
N LYS A 106 -4.00 -1.51 4.71
CA LYS A 106 -5.33 -1.35 5.34
C LYS A 106 -5.88 0.03 5.09
N LYS A 107 -7.17 0.09 4.76
CA LYS A 107 -7.95 1.34 4.86
C LYS A 107 -7.91 1.91 6.28
N GLY A 108 -8.25 3.19 6.44
CA GLY A 108 -8.42 3.72 7.80
C GLY A 108 -8.78 5.20 7.87
N PRO A 109 -9.10 5.69 9.08
CA PRO A 109 -9.47 7.08 9.32
C PRO A 109 -8.26 8.02 9.16
N LEU A 110 -8.52 9.21 8.61
CA LEU A 110 -7.57 10.32 8.51
C LEU A 110 -7.74 11.34 9.64
N LYS A 111 -8.87 11.30 10.34
CA LYS A 111 -9.17 12.13 11.50
C LYS A 111 -9.43 11.25 12.70
N ARG A 112 -9.05 11.74 13.89
CA ARG A 112 -9.37 11.03 15.14
C ARG A 112 -10.86 10.81 15.27
N SER A 113 -11.23 9.60 15.67
CA SER A 113 -12.59 9.23 16.02
C SER A 113 -12.62 8.60 17.40
N LYS A 114 -13.81 8.49 18.00
CA LYS A 114 -13.99 7.78 19.28
C LYS A 114 -13.75 6.28 19.15
N SER A 115 -13.88 5.74 17.94
CA SER A 115 -13.57 4.33 17.66
C SER A 115 -12.08 4.16 17.39
N SER A 116 -11.40 3.35 18.19
CA SER A 116 -9.97 3.04 18.04
C SER A 116 -9.72 2.00 16.94
N GLN A 117 -10.23 2.23 15.72
CA GLN A 117 -10.18 1.26 14.61
C GLN A 117 -8.76 1.00 14.12
N GLU A 118 -7.82 1.91 14.35
CA GLU A 118 -6.42 1.79 13.92
C GLU A 118 -5.71 0.59 14.55
N TYR A 119 -6.03 0.27 15.82
CA TYR A 119 -5.45 -0.87 16.53
C TYR A 119 -5.80 -2.24 15.90
N PRO A 120 -7.09 -2.59 15.71
CA PRO A 120 -7.43 -3.85 15.08
C PRO A 120 -6.94 -3.91 13.62
N LEU A 121 -6.97 -2.80 12.88
CA LEU A 121 -6.48 -2.78 11.49
C LEU A 121 -5.01 -3.18 11.35
N ILE A 122 -4.11 -2.57 12.14
CA ILE A 122 -2.68 -2.95 12.08
C ILE A 122 -2.49 -4.40 12.53
N ARG A 123 -3.19 -4.85 13.59
CA ARG A 123 -3.04 -6.22 14.09
C ARG A 123 -3.53 -7.27 13.10
N GLU A 124 -4.65 -7.00 12.45
CA GLU A 124 -5.19 -7.84 11.38
C GLU A 124 -4.19 -7.95 10.23
N ALA A 125 -3.64 -6.83 9.78
CA ALA A 125 -2.64 -6.80 8.71
C ALA A 125 -1.36 -7.58 9.07
N ILE A 126 -0.86 -7.41 10.30
CA ILE A 126 0.27 -8.22 10.79
C ILE A 126 -0.09 -9.71 10.74
N GLY A 127 -1.28 -10.08 11.23
CA GLY A 127 -1.76 -11.46 11.24
C GLY A 127 -1.84 -12.06 9.83
N GLN A 128 -2.37 -11.32 8.87
CA GLN A 128 -2.45 -11.75 7.47
C GLN A 128 -1.06 -11.92 6.86
N LEU A 129 -0.17 -10.96 7.08
CA LEU A 129 1.16 -10.94 6.50
C LEU A 129 2.06 -12.08 7.01
N ILE A 130 1.95 -12.47 8.28
CA ILE A 130 2.68 -13.64 8.82
C ILE A 130 2.10 -14.99 8.37
N THR A 131 0.91 -14.98 7.74
CA THR A 131 0.24 -16.18 7.21
C THR A 131 0.11 -16.17 5.69
N VAL A 132 0.80 -15.24 5.01
CA VAL A 132 0.74 -15.10 3.56
C VAL A 132 1.25 -16.39 2.89
N GLU A 133 0.57 -16.83 1.83
CA GLU A 133 0.85 -18.10 1.17
C GLU A 133 2.16 -18.06 0.38
N HIS A 134 2.45 -16.93 -0.26
CA HIS A 134 3.62 -16.74 -1.10
C HIS A 134 4.52 -15.64 -0.54
N ALA A 135 5.52 -16.04 0.27
CA ALA A 135 6.60 -15.17 0.72
C ALA A 135 7.92 -15.93 0.79
N GLU A 136 9.02 -15.22 0.54
CA GLU A 136 10.38 -15.74 0.73
C GLU A 136 10.92 -15.29 2.11
N GLU A 137 11.82 -16.07 2.70
CA GLU A 137 12.43 -15.72 4.00
C GLU A 137 13.21 -14.39 3.97
N SER A 138 13.67 -13.98 2.78
CA SER A 138 14.38 -12.72 2.54
C SER A 138 13.45 -11.52 2.27
N ASP A 139 12.13 -11.73 2.16
CA ASP A 139 11.20 -10.64 1.92
C ASP A 139 11.20 -9.65 3.11
N VAL A 140 11.23 -8.36 2.78
CA VAL A 140 10.92 -7.30 3.75
C VAL A 140 9.41 -7.22 3.86
N LEU A 141 8.89 -7.62 5.01
CA LEU A 141 7.45 -7.60 5.29
C LEU A 141 7.06 -6.25 5.91
N ALA A 142 5.99 -5.63 5.38
CA ALA A 142 5.47 -4.38 5.92
C ALA A 142 3.93 -4.32 5.98
N VAL A 143 3.40 -3.62 6.96
CA VAL A 143 2.00 -3.19 6.98
C VAL A 143 1.91 -1.75 6.54
N ALA A 144 1.07 -1.42 5.56
CA ALA A 144 0.82 -0.03 5.16
C ALA A 144 -0.55 0.46 5.63
N VAL A 145 -0.57 1.62 6.27
CA VAL A 145 -1.77 2.29 6.78
C VAL A 145 -1.77 3.77 6.41
N PRO A 146 -2.91 4.46 6.46
CA PRO A 146 -2.96 5.89 6.20
C PRO A 146 -2.12 6.66 7.22
N LYS A 147 -1.46 7.73 6.76
CA LYS A 147 -0.79 8.70 7.62
C LYS A 147 -1.85 9.56 8.31
N SER A 148 -1.94 9.42 9.63
CA SER A 148 -2.85 10.19 10.48
C SER A 148 -2.29 10.21 11.91
N GLU A 149 -2.71 11.18 12.72
CA GLU A 149 -2.20 11.36 14.09
C GLU A 149 -2.21 10.05 14.90
N LYS A 150 -3.25 9.22 14.73
CA LYS A 150 -3.36 7.97 15.49
C LYS A 150 -2.55 6.83 14.89
N PHE A 151 -2.52 6.67 13.57
CA PHE A 151 -1.68 5.66 12.92
C PHE A 151 -0.19 5.94 13.13
N ASP A 152 0.22 7.20 13.01
CA ASP A 152 1.60 7.63 13.20
C ASP A 152 2.07 7.32 14.63
N ALA A 153 1.28 7.71 15.63
CA ALA A 153 1.59 7.40 17.04
C ALA A 153 1.67 5.89 17.33
N LEU A 154 0.83 5.08 16.67
CA LEU A 154 0.89 3.62 16.81
C LEU A 154 2.12 3.04 16.11
N ALA A 155 2.41 3.48 14.88
CA ALA A 155 3.55 3.04 14.12
C ALA A 155 4.86 3.35 14.88
N GLU A 156 5.04 4.58 15.35
CA GLU A 156 6.18 4.98 16.18
C GLU A 156 6.33 4.10 17.43
N GLN A 157 5.24 3.93 18.18
CA GLN A 157 5.25 3.14 19.40
C GLN A 157 5.55 1.65 19.11
N TRP A 158 5.04 1.08 18.02
CA TRP A 158 5.09 -0.36 17.77
C TRP A 158 6.38 -0.78 17.08
N ARG A 159 6.95 0.05 16.19
CA ARG A 159 8.25 -0.19 15.56
C ARG A 159 9.36 -0.42 16.59
N ILE A 160 9.27 0.21 17.77
CA ILE A 160 10.29 0.04 18.83
C ILE A 160 10.03 -1.14 19.76
N ARG A 161 8.90 -1.85 19.66
CA ARG A 161 8.58 -2.96 20.56
C ARG A 161 9.50 -4.14 20.30
N PRO A 162 9.96 -4.86 21.35
CA PRO A 162 10.93 -5.94 21.21
C PRO A 162 10.51 -7.02 20.20
N LEU A 163 9.25 -7.46 20.26
CA LEU A 163 8.74 -8.50 19.34
C LEU A 163 8.63 -8.01 17.90
N MET A 164 8.23 -6.75 17.68
CA MET A 164 8.19 -6.16 16.33
C MET A 164 9.60 -6.05 15.73
N LYS A 165 10.59 -5.66 16.54
CA LYS A 165 11.99 -5.63 16.11
C LYS A 165 12.50 -7.03 15.77
N SER A 166 12.16 -8.04 16.58
CA SER A 166 12.62 -9.41 16.33
C SER A 166 12.01 -10.04 15.09
N THR A 167 10.82 -9.61 14.66
CA THR A 167 10.20 -10.11 13.43
C THR A 167 10.72 -9.42 12.17
N GLY A 168 11.42 -8.28 12.29
CA GLY A 168 11.80 -7.48 11.12
C GLY A 168 10.62 -6.89 10.35
N LEU A 169 9.42 -6.84 10.96
CA LEU A 169 8.20 -6.33 10.33
C LEU A 169 8.17 -4.80 10.39
N HIS A 170 7.91 -4.17 9.26
CA HIS A 170 7.77 -2.73 9.16
C HIS A 170 6.32 -2.28 9.28
N ILE A 171 6.12 -1.05 9.73
CA ILE A 171 4.81 -0.37 9.69
C ILE A 171 5.01 0.92 8.92
N ILE A 172 4.35 1.05 7.77
CA ILE A 172 4.42 2.18 6.86
C ILE A 172 3.19 3.07 7.05
N THR A 173 3.39 4.38 7.12
CA THR A 173 2.30 5.36 7.11
C THR A 173 2.31 6.11 5.78
N VAL A 174 1.18 6.13 5.07
CA VAL A 174 1.07 6.68 3.69
C VAL A 174 0.14 7.89 3.65
N GLY A 175 0.68 9.04 3.27
CA GLY A 175 -0.05 10.31 3.16
C GLY A 175 -0.72 10.51 1.80
N ARG A 176 -1.75 11.38 1.75
CA ARG A 176 -2.40 11.79 0.48
C ARG A 176 -1.55 12.66 -0.42
N ASP A 177 -0.46 13.17 0.12
CA ASP A 177 0.62 13.86 -0.58
C ASP A 177 1.68 12.88 -1.11
N ASN A 178 1.40 11.56 -1.04
CA ASN A 178 2.33 10.47 -1.32
C ASN A 178 3.53 10.41 -0.37
N SER A 179 3.52 11.14 0.76
CA SER A 179 4.58 10.97 1.76
C SER A 179 4.50 9.60 2.42
N ILE A 180 5.65 8.93 2.58
CA ILE A 180 5.76 7.65 3.28
C ILE A 180 6.69 7.78 4.50
N SER A 181 6.51 6.92 5.50
CA SER A 181 7.44 6.79 6.63
C SER A 181 7.49 5.34 7.10
N GLY A 182 8.61 4.90 7.69
CA GLY A 182 8.72 3.57 8.34
C GLY A 182 9.59 2.54 7.62
N LEU A 183 10.31 2.94 6.58
CA LEU A 183 11.23 2.09 5.82
C LEU A 183 12.70 2.53 5.90
N SER A 184 13.05 3.40 6.84
CA SER A 184 14.40 3.97 6.96
C SER A 184 15.49 2.91 7.08
N ASP A 185 15.18 1.81 7.76
CA ASP A 185 16.13 0.72 8.02
C ASP A 185 16.43 -0.13 6.79
N VAL A 186 15.63 0.01 5.71
CA VAL A 186 15.87 -0.61 4.39
C VAL A 186 16.29 0.42 3.32
N GLY A 187 16.69 1.62 3.77
CA GLY A 187 17.24 2.67 2.90
C GLY A 187 16.20 3.52 2.16
N ILE A 188 14.97 3.59 2.69
CA ILE A 188 13.83 4.34 2.13
C ILE A 188 13.27 5.34 3.15
#